data_AF-A0A8S2Y3D5-F1
#
_entry.id   AF-A0A8S2Y3D5-F1
#
_cell.length_a   1.000
_cell.length_b   1.000
_cell.length_c   1.000
_cell.angle_alpha   90.00
_cell.angle_beta   90.00
_cell.angle_gamma   90.00
#
_symmetry.space_group_name_H-M   'P 1'
#
loop_
_entity.id
_entity.type
_entity.pdbx_description
1 polymer ?
#
loop_
_entity_poly.entity_id
_entity_poly.type
_entity_poly.pdbx_seq_one_letter_code
_entity_poly.pdbx_strand_id
1 'polypeptide(L)'
;DEDNKHSCSTGHQLRAFAGIKIEVLNEASLFQCNEIKDEDYIVVKGTRKRWSEMKLDYPAWDFDLLTTADELSALKSKFLYVWSKIGEKHYCKKFSMKYVEMNTPRTPPVPYHYVLLLDSSGSMEGDRWNHLLDGVKT
;
A
#
# COMPACT_ATOMS: atom_id res chain seq x y z
N ASP A 1 -27.98 16.77 15.17
CA ASP A 1 -26.60 16.24 15.25
C ASP A 1 -26.19 15.43 14.01
N GLU A 2 -26.45 15.94 12.80
CA GLU A 2 -25.97 15.33 11.54
C GLU A 2 -24.56 15.80 11.14
N ASP A 3 -24.00 16.79 11.82
CA ASP A 3 -22.78 17.52 11.42
C ASP A 3 -21.45 16.82 11.77
N ASN A 4 -21.48 15.63 12.38
CA ASN A 4 -20.26 14.87 12.75
C ASN A 4 -20.12 13.55 11.98
N LYS A 5 -20.66 13.45 10.76
CA LYS A 5 -20.32 12.33 9.88
C LYS A 5 -18.86 12.43 9.46
N HIS A 6 -18.13 11.32 9.55
CA HIS A 6 -16.74 11.27 9.10
C HIS A 6 -16.71 11.43 7.58
N SER A 7 -16.24 12.58 7.11
CA SER A 7 -16.11 12.90 5.70
C SER A 7 -14.74 12.44 5.20
N CYS A 8 -14.75 11.40 4.35
CA CYS A 8 -13.64 11.07 3.46
C CYS A 8 -13.52 12.08 2.30
N SER A 9 -14.53 12.93 2.15
CA SER A 9 -14.77 13.85 1.04
C SER A 9 -13.95 15.14 1.09
N THR A 10 -13.47 15.52 2.28
CA THR A 10 -12.59 16.69 2.52
C THR A 10 -11.12 16.31 2.66
N GLY A 11 -10.70 15.23 2.00
CA GLY A 11 -9.30 14.79 1.94
C GLY A 11 -8.80 14.31 3.29
N HIS A 12 -8.90 13.00 3.52
CA HIS A 12 -8.35 12.41 4.73
C HIS A 12 -6.87 12.72 4.92
N GLN A 13 -6.48 12.77 6.19
CA GLN A 13 -5.11 12.56 6.63
C GLN A 13 -4.50 11.37 5.87
N LEU A 14 -3.18 11.38 5.65
CA LEU A 14 -2.51 10.22 5.04
C LEU A 14 -2.89 8.95 5.81
N ARG A 15 -3.20 7.87 5.09
CA ARG A 15 -3.60 6.58 5.67
C ARG A 15 -2.56 6.02 6.66
N ALA A 16 -1.30 6.34 6.45
CA ALA A 16 -0.22 6.03 7.37
C ALA A 16 -0.45 6.55 8.81
N PHE A 17 -1.18 7.66 8.99
CA PHE A 17 -1.53 8.14 10.33
C PHE A 17 -2.49 7.19 11.07
N ALA A 18 -3.28 6.40 10.34
CA ALA A 18 -4.09 5.32 10.89
C ALA A 18 -3.34 3.97 10.98
N GLY A 19 -2.03 3.96 10.69
CA GLY A 19 -1.20 2.76 10.71
C GLY A 19 -1.35 1.86 9.49
N ILE A 20 -1.92 2.38 8.40
CA ILE A 20 -2.16 1.61 7.19
C ILE A 20 -0.91 1.60 6.31
N LYS A 21 -0.58 0.43 5.78
CA LYS A 21 0.62 0.17 4.97
C LYS A 21 0.30 -0.57 3.66
N ILE A 22 1.18 -0.44 2.69
CA ILE A 22 1.19 -1.20 1.44
C ILE A 22 1.72 -2.59 1.78
N GLU A 23 0.86 -3.61 1.63
CA GLU A 23 1.10 -4.97 2.11
C GLU A 23 2.42 -5.57 1.60
N VAL A 24 2.62 -5.53 0.27
CA VAL A 24 3.79 -6.15 -0.39
C VAL A 24 5.11 -5.52 0.06
N LEU A 25 5.13 -4.22 0.32
CA LEU A 25 6.35 -3.46 0.64
C LEU A 25 6.55 -3.21 2.13
N ASN A 26 5.54 -3.52 2.95
CA ASN A 26 5.47 -3.12 4.36
C ASN A 26 5.65 -1.59 4.57
N GLU A 27 5.35 -0.79 3.54
CA GLU A 27 5.58 0.65 3.50
C GLU A 27 4.37 1.44 3.96
N ALA A 28 4.58 2.52 4.71
CA ALA A 28 3.52 3.46 5.07
C ALA A 28 2.74 3.94 3.84
N SER A 29 1.41 3.86 3.91
CA SER A 29 0.54 4.28 2.81
C SER A 29 0.33 5.80 2.87
N LEU A 30 0.97 6.53 1.95
CA LEU A 30 0.79 7.98 1.79
C LEU A 30 -0.40 8.33 0.87
N PHE A 31 -1.25 7.36 0.54
CA PHE A 31 -2.50 7.61 -0.16
C PHE A 31 -3.54 8.18 0.80
N GLN A 32 -4.45 8.98 0.28
CA GLN A 32 -5.69 9.39 0.94
C GLN A 32 -6.80 8.36 0.65
N CYS A 33 -7.90 8.40 1.42
CA CYS A 33 -8.98 7.42 1.29
C CYS A 33 -9.72 7.48 -0.06
N ASN A 34 -9.80 8.66 -0.66
CA ASN A 34 -10.37 8.89 -1.99
C ASN A 34 -9.44 8.45 -3.14
N GLU A 35 -8.18 8.14 -2.87
CA GLU A 35 -7.22 7.65 -3.87
C GLU A 35 -7.22 6.11 -3.97
N ILE A 36 -8.03 5.42 -3.15
CA ILE A 36 -8.14 3.95 -3.15
C ILE A 36 -9.30 3.53 -4.05
N LYS A 37 -9.05 2.56 -4.93
CA LYS A 37 -10.11 1.97 -5.75
C LYS A 37 -10.85 0.89 -4.97
N ASP A 38 -12.10 0.62 -5.33
CA ASP A 38 -12.95 -0.32 -4.60
C ASP A 38 -12.41 -1.76 -4.60
N GLU A 39 -11.63 -2.11 -5.63
CA GLU A 39 -10.93 -3.38 -5.80
C GLU A 39 -9.63 -3.49 -5.02
N ASP A 40 -9.06 -2.39 -4.52
CA ASP A 40 -7.79 -2.41 -3.81
C ASP A 40 -7.93 -3.08 -2.44
N TYR A 41 -6.98 -3.94 -2.10
CA TYR A 41 -6.90 -4.55 -0.78
C TYR A 41 -6.23 -3.62 0.22
N ILE A 42 -6.77 -3.62 1.44
CA ILE A 42 -6.23 -2.90 2.58
C ILE A 42 -6.14 -3.82 3.80
N VAL A 43 -5.18 -3.55 4.68
CA VAL A 43 -5.05 -4.24 5.96
C VAL A 43 -5.44 -3.30 7.09
N VAL A 44 -6.49 -3.64 7.83
CA VAL A 44 -6.97 -2.88 9.00
C VAL A 44 -6.92 -3.80 10.21
N LYS A 45 -6.11 -3.43 11.22
CA LYS A 45 -5.94 -4.22 12.46
C LYS A 45 -5.61 -5.70 12.24
N GLY A 46 -4.85 -6.01 11.17
CA GLY A 46 -4.46 -7.38 10.82
C GLY A 46 -5.43 -8.13 9.92
N THR A 47 -6.61 -7.58 9.63
CA THR A 47 -7.57 -8.19 8.69
C THR A 47 -7.41 -7.57 7.31
N ARG A 48 -7.25 -8.43 6.29
CA ARG A 48 -7.20 -8.04 4.87
C ARG A 48 -8.61 -8.02 4.28
N LYS A 49 -9.00 -6.89 3.70
CA LYS A 49 -10.30 -6.72 3.02
C LYS A 49 -10.21 -5.73 1.86
N ARG A 50 -11.14 -5.80 0.92
CA ARG A 50 -11.27 -4.83 -0.17
C ARG A 50 -11.77 -3.49 0.36
N TRP A 51 -11.45 -2.41 -0.34
CA TRP A 51 -11.92 -1.08 0.04
C TRP A 51 -13.44 -0.99 0.01
N SER A 52 -14.09 -1.58 -1.00
CA SER A 52 -15.55 -1.73 -1.07
C SER A 52 -16.15 -2.39 0.18
N GLU A 53 -15.53 -3.45 0.69
CA GLU A 53 -15.98 -4.15 1.91
C GLU A 53 -15.81 -3.27 3.15
N MET A 54 -14.74 -2.48 3.23
CA MET A 54 -14.54 -1.55 4.33
C MET A 54 -15.61 -0.45 4.35
N LYS A 55 -16.03 0.08 3.19
CA LYS A 55 -17.09 1.09 3.11
C LYS A 55 -18.40 0.60 3.74
N LEU A 56 -18.71 -0.70 3.59
CA LEU A 56 -19.90 -1.32 4.18
C LEU A 56 -19.84 -1.38 5.71
N ASP A 57 -18.65 -1.50 6.31
CA ASP A 57 -18.48 -1.46 7.76
C ASP A 57 -18.74 -0.06 8.36
N TYR A 58 -18.72 0.98 7.52
CA TYR A 58 -18.83 2.37 7.93
C TYR A 58 -19.88 3.13 7.11
N PRO A 59 -21.18 2.73 7.16
CA PRO A 59 -22.24 3.33 6.35
C PRO A 59 -22.55 4.79 6.71
N ALA A 60 -22.08 5.26 7.88
CA ALA A 60 -22.21 6.64 8.31
C ALA A 60 -21.10 7.56 7.79
N TRP A 61 -20.10 7.01 7.08
CA TRP A 61 -19.02 7.79 6.48
C TRP A 61 -19.44 8.30 5.10
N ASP A 62 -19.04 9.52 4.79
CA ASP A 62 -19.20 10.10 3.46
C ASP A 62 -17.94 9.81 2.64
N PHE A 63 -18.08 8.98 1.59
CA PHE A 63 -16.99 8.57 0.72
C PHE A 63 -16.91 9.35 -0.59
N ASP A 64 -17.87 10.22 -0.87
CA ASP A 64 -17.92 10.97 -2.12
C ASP A 64 -16.85 12.07 -2.13
N LEU A 65 -16.51 12.67 -3.27
CA LEU A 65 -15.61 13.84 -3.29
C LEU A 65 -16.47 15.10 -3.23
N LEU A 66 -16.27 15.95 -2.21
CA LEU A 66 -16.95 17.24 -2.10
C LEU A 66 -16.03 18.44 -2.41
N THR A 67 -14.76 18.18 -2.74
CA THR A 67 -13.72 19.20 -2.93
C THR A 67 -13.07 19.13 -4.31
N THR A 68 -12.54 20.26 -4.76
CA THR A 68 -11.84 20.36 -6.06
C THR A 68 -10.46 19.69 -6.02
N ALA A 69 -9.92 19.35 -7.19
CA ALA A 69 -8.57 18.74 -7.29
C ALA A 69 -7.46 19.62 -6.68
N ASP A 70 -7.58 20.95 -6.82
CA ASP A 70 -6.61 21.90 -6.28
C ASP A 70 -6.62 21.94 -4.75
N GLU A 71 -7.82 21.92 -4.16
CA GLU A 71 -7.99 21.87 -2.70
C GLU A 71 -7.43 20.56 -2.12
N LEU A 72 -7.68 19.43 -2.79
CA LEU A 72 -7.12 18.14 -2.42
C LEU A 72 -5.59 18.14 -2.47
N SER A 73 -5.00 18.72 -3.52
CA SER A 73 -3.55 18.85 -3.67
C SER A 73 -2.93 19.70 -2.55
N ALA A 74 -3.53 20.85 -2.25
CA ALA A 74 -3.08 21.74 -1.18
C ALA A 74 -3.16 21.06 0.20
N LEU A 75 -4.25 20.33 0.46
CA LEU A 75 -4.43 19.62 1.72
C LEU A 75 -3.48 18.43 1.86
N LYS A 76 -3.30 17.65 0.80
CA LYS A 76 -2.32 16.56 0.76
C LYS A 76 -0.92 17.09 1.08
N SER A 77 -0.53 18.22 0.49
CA SER A 77 0.74 18.89 0.76
C SER A 77 0.93 19.23 2.23
N LYS A 78 -0.12 19.73 2.92
CA LYS A 78 -0.08 19.99 4.37
C LYS A 78 0.15 18.71 5.17
N PHE A 79 -0.54 17.63 4.84
CA PHE A 79 -0.36 16.37 5.56
C PHE A 79 1.00 15.72 5.32
N LEU A 80 1.56 15.86 4.12
CA LEU A 80 2.90 15.40 3.81
C LEU A 80 3.97 16.19 4.55
N TYR A 81 3.77 17.51 4.69
CA TYR A 81 4.63 18.32 5.55
C TYR A 81 4.60 17.80 6.99
N VAL A 82 3.42 17.56 7.57
CA VAL A 82 3.31 16.98 8.92
C VAL A 82 3.97 15.60 8.98
N TRP A 83 3.72 14.74 8.00
CA TRP A 83 4.32 13.41 7.89
C TRP A 83 5.85 13.47 7.91
N SER A 84 6.47 14.42 7.19
CA SER A 84 7.92 14.62 7.18
C SER A 84 8.49 14.95 8.56
N LYS A 85 7.68 15.47 9.48
CA LYS A 85 8.12 15.85 10.84
C LYS A 85 7.90 14.75 11.86
N ILE A 86 6.79 14.00 11.75
CA ILE A 86 6.36 13.08 12.81
C ILE A 86 6.14 11.63 12.36
N GLY A 87 6.09 11.37 11.05
CA GLY A 87 5.65 10.10 10.47
C GLY A 87 6.52 8.91 10.90
N GLU A 88 7.83 9.04 10.77
CA GLU A 88 8.77 7.98 11.16
C GLU A 88 8.72 7.72 12.68
N LYS A 89 8.89 8.79 13.47
CA LYS A 89 9.06 8.69 14.92
C LYS A 89 7.80 8.23 15.65
N HIS A 90 6.63 8.72 15.26
CA HIS A 90 5.38 8.51 16.02
C HIS A 90 4.45 7.48 15.40
N TYR A 91 4.51 7.25 14.09
CA TYR A 91 3.57 6.36 13.40
C TYR A 91 4.26 5.09 12.91
N CYS A 92 5.39 5.19 12.20
CA CYS A 92 6.05 4.02 11.65
C CYS A 92 6.51 3.05 12.73
N LYS A 93 7.13 3.57 13.80
CA LYS A 93 7.51 2.78 14.99
C LYS A 93 6.31 2.17 15.70
N LYS A 94 5.24 2.94 15.89
CA LYS A 94 4.02 2.48 16.60
C LYS A 94 3.31 1.36 15.84
N PHE A 95 3.26 1.43 14.52
CA PHE A 95 2.50 0.52 13.68
C PHE A 95 3.36 -0.52 12.93
N SER A 96 4.66 -0.60 13.23
CA SER A 96 5.60 -1.56 12.61
C SER A 96 5.52 -1.53 11.07
N MET A 97 5.71 -0.34 10.50
CA MET A 97 5.74 -0.09 9.06
C MET A 97 6.99 0.70 8.67
N LYS A 98 7.42 0.57 7.41
CA LYS A 98 8.57 1.29 6.85
C LYS A 98 8.17 2.73 6.50
N TYR A 99 8.96 3.70 6.96
CA TYR A 99 8.76 5.11 6.60
C TYR A 99 9.02 5.34 5.11
N VAL A 100 8.25 6.25 4.52
CA VAL A 100 8.35 6.61 3.11
C VAL A 100 8.35 8.13 3.00
N GLU A 101 9.28 8.66 2.21
CA GLU A 101 9.27 10.06 1.77
C GLU A 101 8.50 10.20 0.47
N MET A 102 7.69 11.25 0.36
CA MET A 102 7.02 11.55 -0.90
C MET A 102 8.07 11.94 -1.97
N ASN A 103 7.81 11.58 -3.23
CA ASN A 103 8.72 11.76 -4.37
C ASN A 103 9.96 10.87 -4.38
N THR A 104 10.06 9.85 -3.52
CA THR A 104 10.91 8.72 -3.90
C THR A 104 10.28 8.09 -5.15
N PRO A 105 10.98 8.07 -6.30
CA PRO A 105 10.47 7.39 -7.48
C PRO A 105 10.26 5.93 -7.09
N ARG A 106 8.99 5.57 -6.86
CA ARG A 106 8.58 4.19 -6.75
C ARG A 106 8.68 3.65 -8.16
N THR A 107 9.78 2.98 -8.47
CA THR A 107 9.67 1.89 -9.42
C THR A 107 8.66 0.95 -8.76
N PRO A 108 7.42 0.83 -9.26
CA PRO A 108 6.56 -0.22 -8.73
C PRO A 108 7.38 -1.50 -8.84
N PRO A 109 7.52 -2.31 -7.78
CA PRO A 109 8.04 -3.66 -7.97
C PRO A 109 7.06 -4.29 -8.95
N VAL A 110 7.44 -4.35 -10.22
CA VAL A 110 6.68 -5.09 -11.21
C VAL A 110 6.78 -6.52 -10.72
N PRO A 111 5.68 -7.18 -10.31
CA PRO A 111 5.75 -8.58 -9.95
C PRO A 111 6.22 -9.32 -11.19
N TYR A 112 7.48 -9.74 -11.20
CA TYR A 112 8.03 -10.53 -12.27
C TYR A 112 7.57 -11.96 -12.06
N HIS A 113 6.88 -12.50 -13.06
CA HIS A 113 6.61 -13.92 -13.16
C HIS A 113 7.68 -14.52 -14.06
N TYR A 114 8.48 -15.42 -13.51
CA TYR A 114 9.48 -16.15 -14.28
C TYR A 114 8.96 -17.56 -14.58
N VAL A 115 9.11 -18.00 -15.83
CA VAL A 115 8.94 -19.40 -16.21
C VAL A 115 10.33 -19.93 -16.54
N LEU A 116 10.78 -20.92 -15.77
CA LEU A 116 12.04 -21.61 -16.00
C LEU A 116 11.77 -22.82 -16.89
N LEU A 117 12.33 -22.83 -18.10
CA LEU A 117 12.35 -24.01 -18.96
C LEU A 117 13.71 -24.69 -18.80
N LEU A 118 13.70 -25.89 -18.24
CA LEU A 118 14.91 -26.66 -18.00
C LEU A 118 15.05 -27.74 -19.08
N ASP A 119 16.24 -27.83 -19.68
CA ASP A 119 16.54 -28.90 -20.64
C ASP A 119 16.75 -30.22 -19.89
N SER A 120 15.96 -31.23 -20.27
CA SER A 120 16.04 -32.60 -19.73
C SER A 120 16.59 -33.60 -20.77
N SER A 121 17.27 -33.11 -21.81
CA SER A 121 17.94 -33.96 -22.78
C SER A 121 18.99 -34.87 -22.12
N GLY A 122 19.29 -36.01 -22.75
CA GLY A 122 20.30 -36.96 -22.23
C GLY A 122 21.70 -36.34 -22.03
N SER A 123 22.00 -35.21 -22.69
CA SER A 123 23.26 -34.47 -22.50
C SER A 123 23.38 -33.75 -21.15
N MET A 124 22.26 -33.65 -20.43
CA MET A 124 22.16 -33.04 -19.11
C MET A 124 22.25 -34.06 -17.98
N GLU A 125 22.25 -35.37 -18.26
CA GLU A 125 22.30 -36.41 -17.23
C GLU A 125 23.53 -36.31 -16.31
N GLY A 126 23.38 -36.80 -15.08
CA GLY A 126 24.42 -36.81 -14.06
C GLY A 126 24.64 -35.45 -13.41
N ASP A 127 25.90 -35.08 -13.23
CA ASP A 127 26.31 -33.93 -12.41
C ASP A 127 25.76 -32.59 -12.94
N ARG A 128 25.54 -32.47 -14.26
CA ARG A 128 24.99 -31.26 -14.87
C ARG A 128 23.55 -31.01 -14.44
N TRP A 129 22.72 -32.06 -14.40
CA TRP A 129 21.35 -31.99 -13.92
C TRP A 129 21.31 -31.68 -12.42
N ASN A 130 22.17 -32.33 -11.63
CA ASN A 130 22.24 -32.10 -10.19
C ASN A 130 22.63 -30.66 -9.85
N HIS A 131 23.65 -30.11 -10.52
CA HIS A 131 24.05 -28.72 -10.35
C HIS A 131 22.97 -27.72 -10.80
N LEU A 132 22.26 -28.02 -11.90
CA LEU A 132 21.13 -27.20 -12.35
C LEU A 132 20.01 -27.17 -11.29
N LEU A 133 19.63 -28.33 -10.75
CA LEU A 133 18.61 -28.42 -9.72
C LEU A 133 19.00 -27.68 -8.44
N ASP A 134 20.27 -27.73 -8.04
CA ASP A 134 20.74 -27.02 -6.86
C ASP A 134 20.74 -25.50 -7.06
N GLY A 135 21.10 -25.02 -8.26
CA GLY A 135 21.04 -23.60 -8.60
C GLY A 135 19.61 -23.02 -8.66
N VAL A 136 18.60 -23.84 -8.97
CA VAL A 136 17.19 -23.42 -9.01
C VAL A 136 16.55 -23.38 -7.61
N LYS A 137 17.08 -24.12 -6.64
CA LYS A 137 16.54 -24.15 -5.25
C LYS A 137 16.98 -22.96 -4.39
N THR A 138 18.06 -22.28 -4.77
CA THR A 138 18.56 -21.04 -4.15
C THR A 138 17.77 -19.81 -4.57
#